data_AF-A0A074WY96-F1
#
_entry.id   AF-A0A074WY96-F1
#
_cell.length_a   1.000
_cell.length_b   1.000
_cell.length_c   1.000
_cell.angle_alpha   90.00
_cell.angle_beta   90.00
_cell.angle_gamma   90.00
#
_symmetry.space_group_name_H-M   'P 1'
#
loop_
_entity.id
_entity.type
_entity.pdbx_description
1 polymer ?
#
loop_
_entity_poly.entity_id
_entity_poly.type
_entity_poly.pdbx_seq_one_letter_code
_entity_poly.pdbx_strand_id
1 'polypeptide(L)'
;FSTGVHKELLCFYSPYYAAALKGQFAESRQDSFTLELDHRQTQVFVEWLYTGRVEEPEDVLQLYMFADQKKLLALRRSIMSKIVYSSVIEKHDGTPYIGHLSEGCGLFRYMADLWASEWRGVRASYVVQTLNEYQGIPRVFLYEVMRKLATIHDQKESEVAIPNPCNYHEHEDDSEWHTSRSKPCPN
;
A
#
# COMPACT_ATOMS: atom_id res chain seq x y z
N PHE A 1 2.77 25.42 2.41
CA PHE A 1 3.34 25.11 1.09
C PHE A 1 2.20 25.00 0.10
N SER A 2 2.38 25.48 -1.13
CA SER A 2 1.43 25.33 -2.23
C SER A 2 2.21 25.09 -3.52
N THR A 3 1.69 24.25 -4.40
CA THR A 3 2.31 23.93 -5.69
C THR A 3 1.23 23.71 -6.75
N GLY A 4 1.54 24.06 -7.99
CA GLY A 4 0.63 23.92 -9.12
C GLY A 4 0.75 22.54 -9.77
N VAL A 5 -0.38 21.90 -10.05
CA VAL A 5 -0.44 20.63 -10.79
C VAL A 5 -1.41 20.74 -11.96
N HIS A 6 -1.15 19.98 -13.03
CA HIS A 6 -2.08 19.90 -14.15
C HIS A 6 -3.35 19.16 -13.72
N LYS A 7 -4.49 19.86 -13.75
CA LYS A 7 -5.82 19.30 -13.42
C LYS A 7 -6.12 18.02 -14.19
N GLU A 8 -5.82 18.00 -15.49
CA GLU A 8 -6.05 16.84 -16.35
C GLU A 8 -5.22 15.64 -15.95
N LEU A 9 -3.97 15.85 -15.54
CA LEU A 9 -3.07 14.80 -15.06
C LEU A 9 -3.58 14.19 -13.75
N LEU A 10 -4.03 15.04 -12.81
CA LEU A 10 -4.63 14.58 -11.57
C LEU A 10 -5.92 13.77 -11.79
N CYS A 11 -6.79 14.25 -12.68
CA CYS A 11 -8.02 13.56 -13.05
C CYS A 11 -7.76 12.25 -13.79
N PHE A 12 -6.68 12.17 -14.57
CA PHE A 12 -6.29 10.95 -15.28
C PHE A 12 -5.96 9.82 -14.31
N TYR A 13 -5.20 10.11 -13.24
CA TYR A 13 -4.80 9.09 -12.27
C TYR A 13 -5.83 8.80 -11.17
N SER A 14 -6.84 9.65 -10.99
CA SER A 14 -7.79 9.54 -9.90
C SER A 14 -9.23 9.77 -10.37
N PRO A 15 -10.08 8.72 -10.39
CA PRO A 15 -11.50 8.90 -10.63
C PRO A 15 -12.18 9.76 -9.55
N TYR A 16 -11.64 9.78 -8.32
CA TYR A 16 -12.09 10.69 -7.27
C TYR A 16 -11.91 12.15 -7.69
N TYR A 17 -10.70 12.55 -8.13
CA TYR A 17 -10.46 13.93 -8.55
C TYR A 17 -11.12 14.26 -9.87
N ALA A 18 -11.28 13.29 -10.78
CA ALA A 18 -12.11 13.47 -11.97
C ALA A 18 -13.55 13.83 -11.59
N ALA A 19 -14.15 13.09 -10.66
CA ALA A 19 -15.50 13.38 -10.17
C ALA A 19 -15.56 14.73 -9.43
N ALA A 20 -14.60 15.03 -8.56
CA ALA A 20 -14.61 16.26 -7.76
C ALA A 20 -14.39 17.51 -8.62
N LEU A 21 -13.43 17.48 -9.55
CA LEU A 21 -13.00 18.66 -10.31
C LEU A 21 -13.72 18.84 -11.65
N LYS A 22 -14.26 17.76 -12.24
CA LYS A 22 -15.03 17.81 -13.50
C LYS A 22 -16.52 17.55 -13.30
N GLY A 23 -16.93 17.13 -12.11
CA GLY A 23 -18.34 16.93 -11.77
C GLY A 23 -19.05 18.23 -11.40
N GLN A 24 -20.15 18.10 -10.66
CA GLN A 24 -21.02 19.21 -10.26
C GLN A 24 -20.78 19.67 -8.82
N PHE A 25 -19.71 19.20 -8.17
CA PHE A 25 -19.38 19.55 -6.79
C PHE A 25 -18.78 20.95 -6.68
N ALA A 26 -18.73 21.51 -5.46
CA ALA A 26 -18.22 22.86 -5.24
C ALA A 26 -16.75 22.99 -5.65
N GLU A 27 -16.00 21.90 -5.50
CA GLU A 27 -14.60 21.72 -5.88
C GLU A 27 -14.38 21.93 -7.38
N SER A 28 -15.39 21.72 -8.23
CA SER A 28 -15.29 21.98 -9.67
C SER A 28 -15.09 23.46 -10.00
N ARG A 29 -15.44 24.34 -9.05
CA ARG A 29 -15.35 25.80 -9.15
C ARG A 29 -14.14 26.38 -8.41
N GLN A 30 -13.32 25.52 -7.81
CA GLN A 30 -12.13 25.91 -7.06
C GLN A 30 -10.87 25.65 -7.88
N ASP A 31 -9.96 26.62 -7.87
CA ASP A 31 -8.64 26.48 -8.52
C ASP A 31 -7.56 25.94 -7.57
N SER A 32 -7.91 25.75 -6.29
CA SER A 32 -7.02 25.15 -5.29
C SER A 32 -7.82 24.41 -4.23
N PHE A 33 -7.21 23.37 -3.66
CA PHE A 33 -7.75 22.59 -2.54
C PHE A 33 -6.60 22.08 -1.67
N THR A 34 -6.92 21.74 -0.43
CA THR A 34 -5.95 21.25 0.55
C THR A 34 -5.87 19.73 0.51
N LEU A 35 -4.65 19.18 0.48
CA LEU A 35 -4.41 17.75 0.65
C LEU A 35 -4.27 17.42 2.14
N GLU A 36 -4.77 16.26 2.55
CA GLU A 36 -4.53 15.67 3.87
C GLU A 36 -3.14 14.99 3.89
N LEU A 37 -2.12 15.73 3.46
CA LEU A 37 -0.72 15.32 3.39
C LEU A 37 0.13 16.44 3.98
N ASP A 38 1.25 16.07 4.61
CA ASP A 38 2.24 17.06 5.00
C ASP A 38 3.04 17.60 3.80
N HIS A 39 3.98 18.49 4.08
CA HIS A 39 4.82 19.11 3.07
C HIS A 39 5.62 18.10 2.23
N ARG A 40 6.27 17.14 2.88
CA ARG A 40 7.15 16.18 2.20
C ARG A 40 6.32 15.18 1.40
N GLN A 41 5.26 14.64 1.98
CA GLN A 41 4.33 13.75 1.31
C GLN A 41 3.70 14.42 0.08
N THR A 42 3.37 15.72 0.17
CA THR A 42 2.86 16.49 -0.97
C THR A 42 3.91 16.62 -2.08
N GLN A 43 5.19 16.85 -1.73
CA GLN A 43 6.27 16.90 -2.72
C GLN A 43 6.44 15.56 -3.44
N VAL A 44 6.49 14.45 -2.70
CA VAL A 44 6.60 13.10 -3.26
C VAL A 44 5.40 12.77 -4.15
N PHE A 45 4.18 13.12 -3.73
CA PHE A 45 2.98 12.93 -4.53
C PHE A 45 3.04 13.69 -5.86
N VAL A 46 3.48 14.96 -5.83
CA VAL A 46 3.57 15.80 -7.02
C VAL A 46 4.68 15.31 -7.94
N GLU A 47 5.85 14.94 -7.40
CA GLU A 47 6.92 14.34 -8.17
C GLU A 47 6.47 13.04 -8.85
N TRP A 48 5.81 12.15 -8.10
CA TRP A 48 5.23 10.93 -8.65
C TRP A 48 4.21 11.23 -9.76
N LEU A 49 3.37 12.25 -9.59
CA LEU A 49 2.35 12.60 -10.58
C LEU A 49 2.96 12.91 -11.95
N TYR A 50 4.15 13.51 -11.98
CA TYR A 50 4.86 13.86 -13.21
C TYR A 50 5.84 12.79 -13.70
N THR A 51 6.40 11.97 -12.81
CA THR A 51 7.49 11.03 -13.14
C THR A 51 7.06 9.55 -13.13
N GLY A 52 5.97 9.23 -12.45
CA GLY A 52 5.53 7.87 -12.13
C GLY A 52 6.33 7.19 -11.01
N ARG A 53 7.34 7.85 -10.41
CA ARG A 53 8.28 7.24 -9.48
C ARG A 53 8.12 7.72 -8.04
N VAL A 54 8.43 6.85 -7.10
CA VAL A 54 8.47 7.14 -5.64
C VAL A 54 9.90 6.93 -5.16
N GLU A 55 10.65 8.03 -5.02
CA GLU A 55 12.08 7.98 -4.69
C GLU A 55 12.32 7.90 -3.18
N GLU A 56 11.53 8.60 -2.38
CA GLU A 56 11.71 8.75 -0.93
C GLU A 56 10.77 7.82 -0.12
N PRO A 57 11.30 7.00 0.82
CA PRO A 57 10.51 6.03 1.57
C PRO A 57 9.90 6.57 2.89
N GLU A 58 10.26 7.79 3.30
CA GLU A 58 9.70 8.35 4.53
C GLU A 58 8.19 8.60 4.36
N ASP A 59 7.41 8.16 5.34
CA ASP A 59 5.95 8.24 5.38
C ASP A 59 5.20 7.53 4.24
N VAL A 60 5.78 6.46 3.69
CA VAL A 60 5.19 5.69 2.59
C VAL A 60 3.81 5.08 2.93
N LEU A 61 3.56 4.81 4.21
CA LEU A 61 2.30 4.25 4.71
C LEU A 61 1.16 5.27 4.62
N GLN A 62 1.39 6.50 5.07
CA GLN A 62 0.41 7.58 5.00
C GLN A 62 0.14 7.97 3.55
N LEU A 63 1.20 8.00 2.72
CA LEU A 63 1.03 8.22 1.29
C LEU A 63 0.20 7.11 0.62
N TYR A 64 0.37 5.85 1.05
CA TYR A 64 -0.47 4.74 0.58
C TYR A 64 -1.94 4.90 0.98
N MET A 65 -2.21 5.25 2.25
CA MET A 65 -3.57 5.50 2.73
C MET A 65 -4.24 6.66 1.99
N PHE A 66 -3.51 7.75 1.77
CA PHE A 66 -3.97 8.86 0.94
C PHE A 66 -4.30 8.38 -0.48
N ALA A 67 -3.42 7.59 -1.09
CA ALA A 67 -3.63 7.04 -2.42
C ALA A 67 -4.88 6.15 -2.49
N ASP A 68 -5.15 5.34 -1.46
CA ASP A 68 -6.36 4.52 -1.35
C ASP A 68 -7.64 5.38 -1.25
N GLN A 69 -7.64 6.33 -0.33
CA GLN A 69 -8.76 7.25 -0.09
C GLN A 69 -9.10 8.06 -1.35
N LYS A 70 -8.09 8.53 -2.08
CA LYS A 70 -8.25 9.32 -3.30
C LYS A 70 -8.27 8.48 -4.59
N LYS A 71 -8.40 7.14 -4.47
CA LYS A 71 -8.54 6.21 -5.60
C LYS A 71 -7.40 6.31 -6.63
N LEU A 72 -6.18 6.58 -6.19
CA LEU A 72 -4.97 6.66 -7.01
C LEU A 72 -4.34 5.27 -7.16
N LEU A 73 -4.93 4.40 -7.98
CA LEU A 73 -4.48 3.00 -8.14
C LEU A 73 -3.01 2.90 -8.59
N ALA A 74 -2.61 3.71 -9.58
CA ALA A 74 -1.24 3.74 -10.07
C ALA A 74 -0.24 4.10 -8.97
N LEU A 75 -0.57 5.07 -8.11
CA LEU A 75 0.29 5.46 -6.99
C LEU A 75 0.41 4.34 -5.95
N ARG A 76 -0.71 3.68 -5.60
CA ARG A 76 -0.68 2.51 -4.71
C ARG A 76 0.24 1.42 -5.24
N ARG A 77 0.27 1.18 -6.55
CA ARG A 77 1.20 0.22 -7.20
C ARG A 77 2.65 0.69 -7.10
N SER A 78 2.96 1.93 -7.47
CA SER A 78 4.33 2.47 -7.35
C SER A 78 4.86 2.37 -5.91
N ILE A 79 4.01 2.67 -4.93
CA ILE A 79 4.32 2.53 -3.51
C ILE A 79 4.56 1.07 -3.13
N MET A 80 3.67 0.13 -3.52
CA MET A 80 3.85 -1.28 -3.21
C MET A 80 5.13 -1.86 -3.84
N SER A 81 5.46 -1.49 -5.08
CA SER A 81 6.75 -1.81 -5.68
C SER A 81 7.91 -1.35 -4.81
N LYS A 82 7.88 -0.10 -4.34
CA LYS A 82 8.91 0.43 -3.45
C LYS A 82 8.99 -0.37 -2.16
N ILE A 83 7.87 -0.52 -1.44
CA ILE A 83 7.77 -1.28 -0.18
C ILE A 83 8.40 -2.67 -0.30
N VAL A 84 8.03 -3.40 -1.35
CA VAL A 84 8.45 -4.78 -1.55
C VAL A 84 9.92 -4.88 -1.97
N TYR A 85 10.41 -3.99 -2.83
CA TYR A 85 11.80 -4.02 -3.29
C TYR A 85 12.80 -3.50 -2.27
N SER A 86 12.48 -2.44 -1.54
CA SER A 86 13.41 -1.84 -0.58
C SER A 86 13.20 -2.33 0.85
N SER A 87 12.19 -3.16 1.12
CA SER A 87 11.85 -3.66 2.46
C SER A 87 11.77 -2.53 3.50
N VAL A 88 11.27 -1.37 3.07
CA VAL A 88 11.34 -0.10 3.84
C VAL A 88 10.39 -0.03 5.03
N ILE A 89 9.41 -0.92 5.09
CA ILE A 89 8.56 -1.06 6.27
C ILE A 89 9.24 -2.06 7.20
N GLU A 90 9.77 -1.58 8.33
CA GLU A 90 10.11 -2.46 9.42
C GLU A 90 8.84 -3.13 9.95
N LYS A 91 8.98 -4.36 10.44
CA LYS A 91 7.87 -5.31 10.65
C LYS A 91 6.71 -4.79 11.49
N HIS A 92 6.95 -3.77 12.34
CA HIS A 92 5.98 -3.21 13.27
C HIS A 92 5.61 -1.74 13.02
N ASP A 93 6.24 -1.05 12.09
CA ASP A 93 5.94 0.37 11.80
C ASP A 93 4.55 0.54 11.16
N GLY A 94 4.08 -0.50 10.48
CA GLY A 94 2.75 -0.56 9.86
C GLY A 94 1.60 -0.83 10.84
N THR A 95 1.89 -1.32 12.05
CA THR A 95 0.88 -1.88 12.96
C THR A 95 -0.22 -0.89 13.35
N PRO A 96 0.08 0.38 13.67
CA PRO A 96 -0.95 1.38 13.99
C PRO A 96 -1.94 1.65 12.83
N TYR A 97 -1.54 1.33 11.59
CA TYR A 97 -2.31 1.64 10.40
C TYR A 97 -3.23 0.49 9.96
N ILE A 98 -3.02 -0.74 10.46
CA ILE A 98 -3.78 -1.94 10.02
C ILE A 98 -5.30 -1.71 10.12
N GLY A 99 -5.77 -1.09 11.20
CA GLY A 99 -7.20 -0.81 11.41
C GLY A 99 -7.82 0.18 10.42
N HIS A 100 -7.00 0.94 9.68
CA HIS A 100 -7.44 1.92 8.69
C HIS A 100 -7.39 1.39 7.25
N LEU A 101 -6.82 0.20 7.05
CA LEU A 101 -6.70 -0.38 5.72
C LEU A 101 -7.97 -1.13 5.33
N SER A 102 -8.37 -0.94 4.07
CA SER A 102 -9.39 -1.76 3.42
C SER A 102 -8.98 -3.24 3.45
N GLU A 103 -9.90 -4.10 3.89
CA GLU A 103 -9.65 -5.54 3.95
C GLU A 103 -9.19 -6.08 2.58
N GLY A 104 -8.09 -6.82 2.55
CA GLY A 104 -7.56 -7.44 1.34
C GLY A 104 -6.79 -6.52 0.39
N CYS A 105 -6.63 -5.23 0.70
CA CYS A 105 -5.77 -4.34 -0.11
C CYS A 105 -4.32 -4.83 -0.16
N GLY A 106 -3.53 -4.29 -1.10
CA GLY A 106 -2.15 -4.72 -1.31
C GLY A 106 -1.29 -4.67 -0.05
N LEU A 107 -1.33 -3.54 0.66
CA LEU A 107 -0.59 -3.32 1.89
C LEU A 107 -1.07 -4.23 3.04
N PHE A 108 -2.38 -4.46 3.15
CA PHE A 108 -2.95 -5.37 4.14
C PHE A 108 -2.40 -6.79 3.96
N ARG A 109 -2.40 -7.28 2.71
CA ARG A 109 -1.87 -8.62 2.38
C ARG A 109 -0.36 -8.71 2.64
N TYR A 110 0.39 -7.67 2.29
CA TYR A 110 1.84 -7.60 2.53
C TYR A 110 2.19 -7.65 4.02
N MET A 111 1.52 -6.85 4.86
CA MET A 111 1.76 -6.85 6.30
C MET A 111 1.39 -8.20 6.93
N ALA A 112 0.31 -8.85 6.48
CA ALA A 112 -0.05 -10.18 6.96
C ALA A 112 1.01 -11.23 6.60
N ASP A 113 1.62 -11.14 5.40
CA ASP A 113 2.75 -12.00 5.01
C ASP A 113 4.02 -11.71 5.82
N LEU A 114 4.31 -10.43 6.12
CA LEU A 114 5.43 -10.06 6.99
C LEU A 114 5.28 -10.65 8.40
N TRP A 115 4.10 -10.52 9.01
CA TRP A 115 3.81 -11.06 10.34
C TRP A 115 3.88 -12.59 10.35
N ALA A 116 3.29 -13.25 9.36
CA ALA A 116 3.35 -14.70 9.25
C ALA A 116 4.79 -15.21 9.03
N SER A 117 5.60 -14.49 8.26
CA SER A 117 7.02 -14.81 8.05
C SER A 117 7.82 -14.63 9.34
N GLU A 118 7.58 -13.55 10.08
CA GLU A 118 8.23 -13.31 11.38
C GLU A 118 7.85 -14.35 12.42
N TRP A 119 6.57 -14.75 12.44
CA TRP A 119 6.06 -15.72 13.41
C TRP A 119 6.39 -17.16 13.02
N ARG A 120 7.09 -17.38 11.90
CA ARG A 120 7.54 -18.70 11.48
C ARG A 120 8.59 -19.22 12.47
N GLY A 121 8.25 -20.27 13.21
CA GLY A 121 9.18 -20.96 14.11
C GLY A 121 9.48 -20.22 15.43
N VAL A 122 8.84 -19.08 15.71
CA VAL A 122 8.92 -18.44 17.03
C VAL A 122 7.97 -19.11 18.02
N ARG A 123 8.28 -19.00 19.31
CA ARG A 123 7.45 -19.54 20.39
C ARG A 123 6.13 -18.78 20.49
N ALA A 124 5.05 -19.50 20.80
CA ALA A 124 3.72 -18.91 21.02
C ALA A 124 3.72 -17.77 22.06
N SER A 125 4.61 -17.83 23.07
CA SER A 125 4.76 -16.77 24.07
C SER A 125 5.18 -15.42 23.47
N TYR A 126 6.03 -15.43 22.43
CA TYR A 126 6.44 -14.21 21.73
C TYR A 126 5.27 -13.60 20.95
N VAL A 127 4.52 -14.44 20.23
CA VAL A 127 3.31 -14.04 19.51
C VAL A 127 2.29 -13.40 20.47
N VAL A 128 2.04 -14.03 21.62
CA VAL A 128 1.13 -13.49 22.64
C VAL A 128 1.62 -12.15 23.18
N GLN A 129 2.93 -11.99 23.39
CA GLN A 129 3.50 -10.72 23.83
C GLN A 129 3.26 -9.61 22.80
N THR A 130 3.59 -9.84 21.51
CA THR A 130 3.34 -8.88 20.42
C THR A 130 1.87 -8.49 20.36
N LEU A 131 0.95 -9.46 20.47
CA LEU A 131 -0.49 -9.19 20.47
C LEU A 131 -0.98 -8.37 21.67
N ASN A 132 -0.31 -8.48 22.83
CA ASN A 132 -0.63 -7.68 24.00
C ASN A 132 -0.11 -6.23 23.88
N GLU A 133 1.03 -6.04 23.21
CA GLU A 133 1.62 -4.72 22.96
C GLU A 133 0.77 -3.91 21.98
N TYR A 134 0.25 -4.56 20.93
CA TYR A 134 -0.57 -3.91 19.90
C TYR A 134 -2.07 -4.12 20.14
N GLN A 135 -2.65 -3.26 20.97
CA GLN A 135 -4.11 -3.24 21.15
C GLN A 135 -4.81 -2.74 19.88
N GLY A 136 -5.97 -3.34 19.55
CA GLY A 136 -6.83 -2.87 18.46
C GLY A 136 -6.57 -3.47 17.07
N ILE A 137 -5.77 -4.54 16.96
CA ILE A 137 -5.60 -5.25 15.69
C ILE A 137 -6.95 -5.85 15.23
N PRO A 138 -7.40 -5.61 14.00
CA PRO A 138 -8.62 -6.20 13.45
C PRO A 138 -8.59 -7.73 13.47
N ARG A 139 -9.69 -8.36 13.87
CA ARG A 139 -9.81 -9.84 13.91
C ARG A 139 -9.56 -10.48 12.55
N VAL A 140 -10.00 -9.84 11.47
CA VAL A 140 -9.77 -10.28 10.09
C VAL A 140 -8.29 -10.32 9.74
N PHE A 141 -7.50 -9.34 10.21
CA PHE A 141 -6.06 -9.32 10.00
C PHE A 141 -5.37 -10.47 10.74
N LEU A 142 -5.73 -10.69 12.01
CA LEU A 142 -5.21 -11.82 12.78
C LEU A 142 -5.55 -13.17 12.13
N TYR A 143 -6.79 -13.33 11.66
CA TYR A 143 -7.21 -14.51 10.92
C TYR A 143 -6.32 -14.75 9.70
N GLU A 144 -6.04 -13.71 8.91
CA GLU A 144 -5.18 -13.82 7.72
C GLU A 144 -3.73 -14.19 8.05
N VAL A 145 -3.15 -13.63 9.12
CA VAL A 145 -1.82 -14.02 9.60
C VAL A 145 -1.80 -15.49 10.01
N MET A 146 -2.77 -15.94 10.81
CA MET A 146 -2.84 -17.33 11.29
C MET A 146 -3.09 -18.32 10.13
N ARG A 147 -3.94 -17.93 9.17
CA ARG A 147 -4.18 -18.71 7.95
C ARG A 147 -2.89 -18.88 7.14
N LYS A 148 -2.10 -17.81 6.96
CA LYS A 148 -0.80 -17.86 6.27
C LYS A 148 0.20 -18.73 7.01
N LEU A 149 0.30 -18.61 8.33
CA LEU A 149 1.15 -19.46 9.18
C LEU A 149 0.84 -20.96 9.01
N ALA A 150 -0.45 -21.32 8.98
CA ALA A 150 -0.87 -22.69 8.78
C ALA A 150 -0.38 -23.24 7.41
N THR A 151 -0.42 -22.42 6.35
CA THR A 151 0.08 -22.82 5.02
C THR A 151 1.60 -22.86 4.91
N ILE A 152 2.29 -22.02 5.70
CA ILE A 152 3.74 -21.91 5.76
C ILE A 152 4.38 -23.16 6.36
N HIS A 153 3.71 -23.81 7.32
CA HIS A 153 4.17 -25.05 7.96
C HIS A 153 4.28 -26.22 6.96
N ASP A 154 3.46 -26.20 5.90
CA ASP A 154 3.41 -27.27 4.89
C ASP A 154 4.45 -27.10 3.77
N GLN A 155 5.12 -25.94 3.68
CA GLN A 155 6.10 -25.65 2.62
C GLN A 155 7.53 -25.89 3.09
N LYS A 156 8.27 -26.79 2.41
CA LYS A 156 9.72 -26.93 2.56
C LYS A 156 10.42 -25.62 2.22
N GLU A 157 11.46 -25.26 2.99
CA GLU A 157 12.34 -24.13 2.70
C GLU A 157 12.79 -24.18 1.24
N SER A 158 12.32 -23.22 0.45
CA SER A 158 12.71 -23.00 -0.93
C SER A 158 13.70 -21.83 -0.98
N GLU A 159 14.58 -21.85 -1.99
CA GLU A 159 15.51 -20.77 -2.31
C GLU A 159 14.85 -19.39 -2.21
N VAL A 160 15.63 -18.40 -1.74
CA VAL A 160 15.19 -17.01 -1.54
C VAL A 160 14.72 -16.43 -2.87
N ALA A 161 13.42 -16.53 -3.12
CA ALA A 161 12.80 -15.93 -4.29
C ALA A 161 12.88 -14.41 -4.18
N ILE A 162 13.26 -13.76 -5.28
CA ILE A 162 13.21 -12.29 -5.38
C ILE A 162 11.77 -11.85 -5.05
N PRO A 163 11.57 -10.90 -4.11
CA PRO A 163 10.25 -10.43 -3.77
C PRO A 163 9.52 -9.90 -5.02
N ASN A 164 8.34 -10.43 -5.31
CA ASN A 164 7.52 -9.99 -6.45
C ASN A 164 6.43 -9.03 -5.97
N PRO A 165 6.50 -7.72 -6.31
CA PRO A 165 5.50 -6.74 -5.88
C PRO A 165 4.12 -6.98 -6.49
N CYS A 166 4.06 -7.63 -7.66
CA CYS A 166 2.79 -7.95 -8.30
C CYS A 166 1.96 -8.93 -7.43
N ASN A 167 2.57 -9.66 -6.48
CA ASN A 167 1.81 -10.43 -5.49
C ASN A 167 0.92 -9.55 -4.60
N TYR A 168 1.23 -8.26 -4.47
CA TYR A 168 0.55 -7.30 -3.62
C TYR A 168 -0.07 -6.13 -4.40
N HIS A 169 0.24 -5.99 -5.69
CA HIS A 169 -0.46 -5.03 -6.53
C HIS A 169 -1.96 -5.34 -6.61
N GLU A 170 -2.74 -4.28 -6.74
CA GLU A 170 -4.15 -4.35 -7.11
C GLU A 170 -4.25 -4.19 -8.61
N HIS A 171 -5.02 -5.06 -9.25
CA HIS A 171 -5.19 -5.13 -10.70
C HIS A 171 -6.63 -4.75 -11.08
N GLU A 172 -6.81 -4.08 -12.22
CA GLU A 172 -8.14 -3.69 -12.70
C GLU A 172 -8.93 -4.93 -13.13
N ASP A 173 -8.24 -5.93 -13.66
CA ASP A 173 -8.84 -7.21 -14.05
C ASP A 173 -7.86 -8.41 -13.94
N ASP A 174 -8.42 -9.62 -14.07
CA ASP A 174 -7.69 -10.89 -14.00
C ASP A 174 -6.66 -11.04 -15.14
N SER A 175 -6.90 -10.43 -16.30
CA SER A 175 -5.99 -10.51 -17.46
C SER A 175 -4.71 -9.71 -17.20
N GLU A 176 -4.85 -8.50 -16.66
CA GLU A 176 -3.75 -7.65 -16.19
C GLU A 176 -2.94 -8.40 -15.12
N TRP A 177 -3.63 -9.05 -14.16
CA TRP A 177 -3.01 -9.86 -13.12
C TRP A 177 -2.20 -11.04 -13.68
N HIS A 178 -2.76 -11.83 -14.59
CA HIS A 178 -2.06 -12.99 -15.16
C HIS A 178 -0.82 -12.57 -15.96
N THR A 179 -0.89 -11.43 -16.66
CA THR A 179 0.22 -10.89 -17.42
C THR A 179 1.36 -10.43 -16.48
N SER A 180 1.02 -9.78 -15.37
CA SER A 180 1.99 -9.24 -14.40
C SER A 180 2.73 -10.33 -13.60
N ARG A 181 2.16 -11.54 -13.46
CA ARG A 181 2.89 -12.67 -12.84
C ARG A 181 3.98 -13.25 -13.72
N SER A 182 3.88 -13.07 -15.04
CA SER A 182 4.78 -13.67 -16.03
C SER A 182 5.98 -12.78 -16.40
N LYS A 183 5.93 -11.48 -16.06
CA LYS A 183 6.99 -10.49 -16.33
C LYS A 183 7.13 -9.56 -15.12
N PRO A 184 8.33 -9.07 -14.78
CA PRO A 184 8.47 -8.03 -13.75
C PRO A 184 7.54 -6.86 -14.10
N CYS A 185 6.71 -6.42 -13.17
CA CYS A 185 5.88 -5.23 -13.35
C CYS A 185 6.79 -4.06 -13.79
N PRO A 186 6.50 -3.35 -14.90
CA PRO A 186 7.31 -2.21 -15.32
C PRO A 186 7.30 -1.14 -14.23
N ASN A 187 8.47 -0.57 -13.94
CA ASN A 187 8.66 0.54 -13.00
C ASN A 187 7.99 1.82 -13.50
#